data_AF-A0AAW6XI86-F1
#
_entry.id   AF-A0AAW6XI86-F1
#
_cell.length_a   1.000
_cell.length_b   1.000
_cell.length_c   1.000
_cell.angle_alpha   90.00
_cell.angle_beta   90.00
_cell.angle_gamma   90.00
#
_symmetry.space_group_name_H-M   'P 1'
#
loop_
_entity.id
_entity.type
_entity.pdbx_description
1 polymer ?
#
loop_
_entity_poly.entity_id
_entity_poly.type
_entity_poly.pdbx_seq_one_letter_code
_entity_poly.pdbx_strand_id
1 'polypeptide(L)'
;ARASAIPVLSGLPLDAIARYAGQPAVLDAQCGVLAINPNDAVSGYYQVAQTLADKRQKQQAQAAAQLAYSRDNKRIDIAANIGTALEAPGAFANGAEGVGL
;
A
#
# COMPACT_ATOMS: atom_id res chain seq x y z
N ALA A 1 -7.28 -7.34 -3.99
CA ALA A 1 -6.48 -6.13 -4.25
C ALA A 1 -5.73 -5.68 -2.99
N ARG A 2 -6.40 -5.15 -1.95
CA ARG A 2 -5.73 -4.73 -0.70
C ARG A 2 -4.96 -5.87 -0.02
N ALA A 3 -5.59 -7.02 0.17
CA ALA A 3 -4.93 -8.22 0.70
C ALA A 3 -3.79 -8.75 -0.20
N SER A 4 -3.80 -8.39 -1.48
CA SER A 4 -2.78 -8.78 -2.46
C SER A 4 -1.62 -7.79 -2.56
N ALA A 5 -1.65 -6.68 -1.80
CA ALA A 5 -0.67 -5.60 -1.84
C ALA A 5 -0.44 -4.96 -3.23
N ILE A 6 -1.44 -5.00 -4.11
CA ILE A 6 -1.37 -4.39 -5.44
C ILE A 6 -2.01 -2.99 -5.40
N PRO A 7 -1.31 -1.92 -5.81
CA PRO A 7 -1.88 -0.59 -5.94
C PRO A 7 -3.05 -0.58 -6.93
N VAL A 8 -4.17 0.05 -6.53
CA VAL A 8 -5.37 0.15 -7.38
C VAL A 8 -5.94 1.55 -7.30
N LEU A 9 -6.27 2.11 -8.47
CA LEU A 9 -7.13 3.29 -8.62
C LEU A 9 -8.43 2.83 -9.27
N SER A 10 -9.56 3.34 -8.77
CA SER A 10 -10.91 2.96 -9.23
C SER A 10 -11.75 4.21 -9.46
N GLY A 11 -12.87 4.06 -10.17
CA GLY A 11 -13.77 5.18 -10.47
C GLY A 11 -13.36 6.02 -11.68
N LEU A 12 -12.39 5.55 -12.47
CA LEU A 12 -12.05 6.16 -13.75
C LEU A 12 -12.89 5.52 -14.87
N PRO A 13 -13.61 6.31 -15.68
CA PRO A 13 -14.35 5.76 -16.81
C PRO A 13 -13.36 5.31 -17.90
N LEU A 14 -13.66 4.20 -18.58
CA LEU A 14 -12.72 3.52 -19.47
C LEU A 14 -12.31 4.40 -20.66
N ASP A 15 -13.26 5.14 -21.22
CA ASP A 15 -13.05 6.08 -22.32
C ASP A 15 -12.06 7.20 -21.98
N ALA A 16 -12.02 7.66 -20.71
CA ALA A 16 -11.07 8.65 -20.26
C ALA A 16 -9.61 8.15 -20.24
N ILE A 17 -9.40 6.84 -20.09
CA ILE A 17 -8.06 6.23 -19.99
C ILE A 17 -7.65 5.42 -21.22
N ALA A 18 -8.60 4.95 -22.04
CA ALA A 18 -8.34 4.05 -23.16
C ALA A 18 -7.37 4.64 -24.18
N ARG A 19 -7.44 5.95 -24.43
CA ARG A 19 -6.53 6.66 -25.36
C ARG A 19 -5.05 6.62 -24.94
N TYR A 20 -4.76 6.27 -23.69
CA TYR A 20 -3.41 6.16 -23.14
C TYR A 20 -2.91 4.71 -23.06
N ALA A 21 -3.68 3.74 -23.57
CA ALA A 21 -3.28 2.34 -23.57
C ALA A 21 -1.91 2.14 -24.25
N GLY A 22 -1.04 1.34 -23.63
CA GLY A 22 0.31 1.07 -24.12
C GLY A 22 1.35 2.16 -23.80
N GLN A 23 0.95 3.29 -23.23
CA GLN A 23 1.87 4.34 -22.83
C GLN A 23 2.48 4.06 -21.44
N PRO A 24 3.77 4.38 -21.22
CA PRO A 24 4.35 4.35 -19.88
C PRO A 24 3.54 5.18 -18.88
N ALA A 25 3.37 4.67 -17.68
CA ALA A 25 2.64 5.38 -16.63
C ALA A 25 3.16 5.02 -15.24
N VAL A 26 2.99 5.95 -14.30
CA VAL A 26 3.14 5.71 -12.87
C VAL A 26 1.77 5.80 -12.20
N LEU A 27 1.42 4.77 -11.43
CA LEU A 27 0.21 4.74 -10.62
C LEU A 27 0.55 5.06 -9.16
N ASP A 28 0.11 6.22 -8.69
CA ASP A 28 0.13 6.58 -7.28
C ASP A 28 -1.27 6.40 -6.68
N ALA A 29 -1.51 5.20 -6.15
CA ALA A 29 -2.78 4.87 -5.49
C ALA A 29 -2.93 5.55 -4.12
N GLN A 30 -1.86 6.09 -3.53
CA GLN A 30 -1.92 6.80 -2.25
C GLN A 30 -2.48 8.22 -2.44
N CYS A 31 -2.09 8.89 -3.53
CA CYS A 31 -2.59 10.22 -3.90
C CYS A 31 -3.77 10.19 -4.89
N GLY A 32 -4.10 9.02 -5.43
CA GLY A 32 -5.16 8.87 -6.43
C GLY A 32 -4.78 9.38 -7.81
N VAL A 33 -3.50 9.29 -8.19
CA VAL A 33 -2.93 9.89 -9.41
C VAL A 33 -2.47 8.81 -10.37
N LEU A 34 -2.76 9.00 -11.66
CA LEU A 34 -2.18 8.24 -12.76
C LEU A 34 -1.40 9.20 -13.66
N ALA A 35 -0.07 9.14 -13.61
CA ALA A 35 0.81 9.98 -14.42
C ALA A 35 1.19 9.25 -15.72
N ILE A 36 0.61 9.66 -16.85
CA ILE A 36 0.90 9.10 -18.18
C ILE A 36 2.12 9.81 -18.80
N ASN A 37 3.00 9.07 -19.46
CA ASN A 37 4.25 9.55 -20.07
C ASN A 37 5.02 10.52 -19.15
N PRO A 38 5.41 10.08 -17.95
CA PRO A 38 6.12 10.95 -17.02
C PRO A 38 7.43 11.42 -17.65
N ASN A 39 7.70 12.71 -17.59
CA ASN A 39 9.01 13.27 -17.94
C ASN A 39 10.03 13.02 -16.82
N ASP A 40 11.27 13.47 -17.00
CA ASP A 40 12.35 13.24 -16.04
C ASP A 40 12.07 13.82 -14.65
N ALA A 41 11.44 14.99 -14.57
CA ALA A 41 11.07 15.61 -13.30
C ALA A 41 10.02 14.79 -12.55
N VAL A 42 8.98 14.33 -13.24
CA VAL A 42 7.93 13.47 -12.65
C VAL A 42 8.50 12.11 -12.26
N SER A 43 9.36 11.54 -13.09
CA SER A 43 10.03 10.26 -12.81
C SER A 43 10.96 10.37 -11.59
N GLY A 44 11.73 11.45 -11.49
CA GLY A 44 12.59 11.73 -10.35
C GLY A 44 11.82 11.92 -9.05
N TYR A 45 10.68 12.60 -9.09
CA TYR A 45 9.76 12.70 -7.94
C TYR A 45 9.34 11.31 -7.45
N TYR A 46 8.88 10.43 -8.34
CA TYR A 46 8.41 9.11 -7.96
C TYR A 46 9.53 8.15 -7.52
N GLN A 47 10.77 8.33 -8.00
CA GLN A 47 11.93 7.62 -7.45
C GLN A 47 12.19 7.99 -5.98
N VAL A 48 12.08 9.27 -5.64
CA VAL A 48 12.20 9.72 -4.24
C VAL A 48 11.03 9.18 -3.42
N ALA A 49 9.81 9.24 -3.94
CA ALA A 49 8.61 8.71 -3.27
C ALA A 49 8.76 7.21 -2.98
N GLN A 50 9.25 6.42 -3.94
CA GLN A 50 9.52 4.99 -3.78
C GLN A 50 10.57 4.75 -2.69
N THR A 51 11.67 5.51 -2.69
CA THR A 51 12.71 5.41 -1.65
C THR A 51 12.14 5.66 -0.25
N LEU A 52 11.23 6.63 -0.12
CA LEU A 52 10.55 6.90 1.15
C LEU A 52 9.55 5.82 1.54
N ALA A 53 8.86 5.23 0.56
CA ALA A 53 7.96 4.10 0.78
C ALA A 53 8.74 2.87 1.29
N ASP A 54 9.88 2.56 0.68
CA ASP A 54 10.74 1.45 1.11
C ASP A 54 11.27 1.64 2.53
N LYS A 55 11.65 2.88 2.89
CA LYS A 55 12.05 3.22 4.27
C LYS A 55 10.90 3.00 5.26
N ARG A 56 9.69 3.46 4.91
CA ARG A 56 8.48 3.24 5.72
C ARG A 56 8.18 1.75 5.88
N GLN A 57 8.26 0.97 4.81
CA GLN A 57 8.03 -0.48 4.85
C GLN A 57 9.01 -1.18 5.78
N LYS A 58 10.30 -0.79 5.77
CA LYS A 58 11.29 -1.33 6.71
C LYS A 58 10.98 -0.99 8.17
N GLN A 59 10.55 0.23 8.45
CA GLN A 59 10.13 0.63 9.80
C GLN A 59 8.89 -0.14 10.26
N GLN A 60 7.91 -0.32 9.37
CA GLN A 60 6.70 -1.10 9.63
C GLN A 60 7.02 -2.57 9.91
N ALA A 61 7.94 -3.18 9.15
CA ALA A 61 8.37 -4.56 9.38
C ALA A 61 9.04 -4.74 10.76
N GLN A 62 9.78 -3.74 11.25
CA GLN A 62 10.34 -3.77 12.60
C GLN A 62 9.24 -3.64 13.66
N ALA A 63 8.26 -2.77 13.43
CA ALA A 63 7.12 -2.56 14.33
C ALA A 63 6.17 -3.76 14.35
N ALA A 64 6.06 -4.54 13.27
CA ALA A 64 5.20 -5.72 13.18
C ALA A 64 5.54 -6.80 14.24
N ALA A 65 6.76 -6.80 14.77
CA ALA A 65 7.17 -7.70 15.85
C ALA A 65 6.86 -7.17 17.26
N GLN A 66 6.30 -5.97 17.38
CA GLN A 66 6.04 -5.29 18.65
C GLN A 66 4.54 -5.28 18.98
N LEU A 67 4.22 -5.34 20.27
CA LEU A 67 2.87 -5.11 20.75
C LEU A 67 2.46 -3.65 20.58
N ALA A 68 1.20 -3.40 20.22
CA ALA A 68 0.70 -2.05 20.03
C ALA A 68 0.30 -1.38 21.36
N TYR A 69 0.89 -0.21 21.61
CA TYR A 69 0.56 0.66 22.72
C TYR A 69 0.29 2.08 22.23
N SER A 70 -0.70 2.74 22.82
CA SER A 70 -0.92 4.17 22.65
C SER A 70 0.17 5.00 23.35
N ARG A 71 0.21 6.30 23.07
CA ARG A 71 1.18 7.23 23.72
C ARG A 71 0.99 7.35 25.25
N ASP A 72 -0.21 7.07 25.74
CA ASP A 72 -0.54 7.00 27.18
C ASP A 72 -0.46 5.57 27.74
N ASN A 73 0.27 4.67 27.06
CA ASN A 73 0.62 3.32 27.50
C ASN A 73 -0.57 2.35 27.68
N LYS A 74 -1.64 2.51 26.90
CA LYS A 74 -2.73 1.53 26.83
C LYS A 74 -2.45 0.51 25.73
N ARG A 75 -2.58 -0.77 26.05
CA ARG A 75 -2.49 -1.86 25.07
C ARG A 75 -3.69 -1.84 24.14
N ILE A 76 -3.44 -2.08 22.86
CA ILE A 76 -4.46 -2.21 21.81
C ILE A 76 -4.18 -3.50 21.05
N ASP A 77 -5.20 -4.33 20.84
CA ASP A 77 -5.05 -5.53 20.02
C ASP A 77 -5.20 -5.16 18.54
N ILE A 78 -4.27 -5.64 17.71
CA ILE A 78 -4.30 -5.40 16.25
C ILE A 78 -4.69 -6.68 15.54
N ALA A 79 -5.89 -6.71 14.94
CA ALA A 79 -6.35 -7.85 14.15
C ALA A 79 -6.42 -7.50 12.65
N ALA A 80 -6.22 -8.51 11.80
CA ALA A 80 -6.38 -8.37 10.36
C ALA A 80 -7.79 -8.77 9.91
N ASN A 81 -8.26 -8.13 8.85
CA ASN A 81 -9.44 -8.56 8.13
C ASN A 81 -8.99 -9.38 6.92
N ILE A 82 -9.43 -10.63 6.81
CA ILE A 82 -9.02 -11.54 5.73
C ILE A 82 -10.24 -12.08 4.98
N GLY A 83 -10.15 -12.16 3.65
CA GLY A 83 -11.21 -12.76 2.83
C GLY A 83 -11.06 -14.28 2.71
N THR A 84 -9.85 -14.81 2.89
CA THR A 84 -9.53 -16.23 2.72
C THR A 84 -8.41 -16.67 3.66
N ALA A 85 -8.36 -17.97 3.99
CA ALA A 85 -7.30 -18.52 4.84
C ALA A 85 -5.88 -18.35 4.24
N LEU A 86 -5.77 -18.20 2.91
CA LEU A 86 -4.50 -17.97 2.22
C LEU A 86 -3.86 -16.62 2.59
N GLU A 87 -4.64 -15.66 3.08
CA GLU A 87 -4.16 -14.33 3.48
C GLU A 87 -3.59 -14.31 4.91
N ALA A 88 -3.92 -15.31 5.73
CA ALA A 88 -3.54 -15.35 7.14
C ALA A 88 -2.02 -15.29 7.37
N PRO A 89 -1.16 -16.05 6.66
CA PRO A 89 0.29 -15.95 6.82
C PRO A 89 0.81 -14.52 6.56
N GLY A 90 0.28 -13.85 5.54
CA GLY A 90 0.64 -12.46 5.23
C GLY A 90 0.15 -11.48 6.30
N ALA A 91 -1.03 -11.69 6.86
CA ALA A 91 -1.55 -10.88 7.96
C ALA A 91 -0.65 -10.97 9.21
N PHE A 92 -0.29 -12.18 9.64
CA PHE A 92 0.59 -12.38 10.79
C PHE A 92 2.01 -11.85 10.53
N ALA A 93 2.54 -12.02 9.31
CA ALA A 93 3.83 -11.45 8.93
C ALA A 93 3.86 -9.90 8.99
N ASN A 94 2.69 -9.25 8.88
CA ASN A 94 2.53 -7.81 9.02
C ASN A 94 2.14 -7.37 10.44
N GLY A 95 2.20 -8.27 11.43
CA GLY A 95 2.02 -7.93 12.85
C GLY A 95 0.58 -8.01 13.36
N ALA A 96 -0.31 -8.69 12.64
CA ALA A 96 -1.62 -9.01 13.20
C ALA A 96 -1.47 -9.98 14.40
N GLU A 97 -2.20 -9.72 15.48
CA GLU A 97 -2.35 -10.58 16.65
C GLU A 97 -3.52 -11.57 16.51
N GLY A 98 -4.33 -11.41 15.47
CA GLY A 98 -5.47 -12.28 15.18
C GLY A 98 -6.23 -11.88 13.92
N VAL A 99 -7.37 -12.54 13.70
CA VAL A 99 -8.31 -12.22 12.62
C VAL A 99 -9.57 -11.61 13.23
N GLY A 100 -9.90 -10.39 12.81
CA GLY A 100 -11.02 -9.61 13.36
C GLY A 100 -12.27 -9.61 12.50
N LEU A 101 -12.12 -9.90 11.20
CA LEU A 101 -13.20 -9.99 10.22
C LEU A 101 -12.81 -10.91 9.05
#